data_AF-A0AA39LVA1-F1
#
_entry.id   AF-A0AA39LVA1-F1
#
_cell.length_a   1.000
_cell.length_b   1.000
_cell.length_c   1.000
_cell.angle_alpha   90.00
_cell.angle_beta   90.00
_cell.angle_gamma   90.00
#
_symmetry.space_group_name_H-M   'P 1'
#
loop_
_entity.id
_entity.type
_entity.pdbx_description
1 polymer ?
#
loop_
_entity_poly.entity_id
_entity_poly.type
_entity_poly.pdbx_seq_one_letter_code
_entity_poly.pdbx_strand_id
1 'polypeptide(L)' 'MIVFVKNEKGVCMPMYLNPQDKVTMVWSEICYSEAISENQLKGKSLFSRNGTKLDRSKTLEECGIEHGAVVLLLPEAR' A
#
# COMPACT_ATOMS: atom_id res chain seq x y z
N MET A 1 -2.59 8.20 -11.14
CA MET A 1 -1.85 6.98 -11.52
C MET A 1 -2.49 5.77 -10.88
N ILE A 2 -2.33 4.58 -11.48
CA ILE A 2 -2.85 3.34 -10.90
C ILE A 2 -1.74 2.71 -10.07
N VAL A 3 -2.02 2.40 -8.81
CA VAL A 3 -1.12 1.63 -7.93
C VAL A 3 -1.85 0.36 -7.51
N PHE A 4 -1.15 -0.76 -7.49
CA PHE A 4 -1.72 -2.05 -7.11
C PHE A 4 -1.29 -2.42 -5.69
N VAL A 5 -2.24 -2.60 -4.79
CA VAL A 5 -1.95 -3.12 -3.45
C VAL A 5 -2.19 -4.62 -3.42
N LYS A 6 -1.16 -5.41 -3.09
CA LYS A 6 -1.22 -6.87 -3.02
C LYS A 6 -0.97 -7.36 -1.59
N ASN A 7 -1.87 -8.19 -1.07
CA ASN A 7 -1.68 -8.83 0.25
C ASN A 7 -1.01 -10.22 0.14
N GLU A 8 -0.72 -10.85 1.28
CA GLU A 8 -0.08 -12.18 1.32
C GLU A 8 -0.97 -13.32 0.77
N LYS A 9 -2.29 -13.10 0.67
CA LYS A 9 -3.24 -14.07 0.10
C LYS A 9 -3.35 -13.98 -1.42
N GLY A 10 -2.61 -13.07 -2.05
CA GLY A 10 -2.63 -12.86 -3.49
C GLY A 10 -3.76 -11.96 -3.99
N VAL A 11 -4.60 -11.41 -3.10
CA VAL A 11 -5.60 -10.40 -3.46
C VAL A 11 -4.86 -9.13 -3.88
N CYS A 12 -5.22 -8.59 -5.04
CA CYS A 12 -4.60 -7.42 -5.63
C CYS A 12 -5.69 -6.38 -5.96
N MET A 13 -5.60 -5.21 -5.36
CA MET A 13 -6.58 -4.14 -5.51
C MET A 13 -5.95 -2.94 -6.24
N PRO A 14 -6.52 -2.50 -7.38
CA PRO A 14 -6.09 -1.27 -8.03
C PRO A 14 -6.62 -0.06 -7.26
N MET A 15 -5.78 0.97 -7.12
CA MET A 15 -6.15 2.27 -6.56
C MET A 15 -5.76 3.38 -7.52
N TYR A 16 -6.61 4.40 -7.63
CA TYR A 16 -6.30 5.61 -8.36
C TYR A 16 -5.80 6.69 -7.39
N LEU A 17 -4.52 7.07 -7.52
CA LEU A 17 -3.85 8.01 -6.61
C LEU A 17 -3.04 9.04 -7.40
N ASN A 18 -2.80 10.21 -6.83
CA ASN A 18 -1.88 11.20 -7.38
C ASN A 18 -0.45 10.93 -6.87
N PRO A 19 0.62 11.14 -7.66
CA PRO A 19 1.99 10.97 -7.19
C PRO A 19 2.35 11.80 -5.93
N GLN A 20 1.68 12.93 -5.76
CA GLN A 20 1.82 13.82 -4.60
C GLN A 20 1.02 13.36 -3.37
N ASP A 21 0.14 12.37 -3.51
CA ASP A 21 -0.57 11.81 -2.37
C ASP A 21 0.43 11.10 -1.45
N LYS A 22 0.14 11.15 -0.15
CA LYS A 22 0.95 10.45 0.85
C LYS A 22 0.66 8.96 0.87
N VAL A 23 1.64 8.17 1.29
CA VAL A 23 1.47 6.74 1.54
C VAL A 23 0.37 6.48 2.59
N THR A 24 0.07 7.41 3.51
CA THR A 24 -1.12 7.32 4.37
C THR A 24 -2.43 7.18 3.59
N MET A 25 -2.56 7.82 2.42
CA MET A 25 -3.78 7.73 1.61
C MET A 25 -3.99 6.31 1.09
N VAL A 26 -2.92 5.64 0.65
CA VAL A 26 -2.98 4.21 0.29
C VAL A 26 -3.54 3.40 1.45
N TRP A 27 -3.07 3.64 2.67
CA TRP A 27 -3.55 2.93 3.85
C TRP A 27 -5.03 3.20 4.13
N SER A 28 -5.47 4.46 4.06
CA SER A 28 -6.88 4.83 4.23
C SER A 28 -7.78 4.12 3.23
N GLU A 29 -7.40 4.10 1.94
CA GLU A 29 -8.15 3.41 0.88
C GLU A 29 -8.27 1.89 1.15
N ILE A 30 -7.25 1.27 1.73
CA ILE A 30 -7.36 -0.14 2.16
C ILE A 30 -8.38 -0.29 3.28
N CYS A 31 -8.36 0.58 4.28
CA CYS A 31 -9.29 0.52 5.41
C CYS A 31 -10.75 0.67 4.98
N TYR A 32 -11.03 1.48 3.96
CA TYR A 32 -12.37 1.68 3.43
C TYR A 32 -12.78 0.65 2.38
N SER A 33 -11.88 -0.25 1.98
CA SER A 33 -12.17 -1.28 1.00
C SER A 33 -12.88 -2.49 1.60
N GLU A 34 -13.93 -2.96 0.94
CA GLU A 34 -14.58 -4.24 1.28
C GLU A 34 -13.69 -5.46 0.97
N ALA A 35 -12.64 -5.29 0.16
CA ALA A 35 -11.76 -6.38 -0.26
C ALA A 35 -10.79 -6.83 0.84
N ILE A 36 -10.45 -5.95 1.79
CA ILE A 36 -9.50 -6.22 2.86
C ILE A 36 -10.11 -5.78 4.19
N SER A 37 -10.53 -6.74 5.02
CA SER A 37 -11.13 -6.40 6.31
C SER A 37 -10.12 -5.78 7.27
N GLU A 38 -10.58 -4.85 8.12
CA GLU A 38 -9.75 -4.11 9.07
C GLU A 38 -8.94 -5.02 10.01
N ASN A 39 -9.52 -6.16 10.43
CA ASN A 39 -8.83 -7.17 11.24
C ASN A 39 -7.58 -7.75 10.56
N GLN A 40 -7.51 -7.73 9.22
CA GLN A 40 -6.34 -8.15 8.47
C GLN A 40 -5.24 -7.09 8.41
N LEU A 41 -5.47 -5.85 8.87
CA LEU A 41 -4.48 -4.78 8.87
C LEU A 41 -3.62 -4.74 10.13
N LYS A 42 -4.09 -5.36 11.21
CA LYS A 42 -3.37 -5.36 12.49
C LYS A 42 -1.99 -6.03 12.34
N GLY A 43 -0.95 -5.30 12.72
CA GLY A 43 0.43 -5.77 12.62
C GLY A 43 0.95 -5.85 11.18
N LYS A 44 0.33 -5.13 10.23
CA LYS A 44 0.80 -5.04 8.85
C LYS A 44 1.30 -3.64 8.50
N SER A 45 2.12 -3.60 7.47
CA SER A 45 2.61 -2.36 6.87
C SER A 45 2.71 -2.48 5.36
N LEU A 46 2.92 -1.33 4.72
CA LEU A 46 3.13 -1.24 3.29
C LEU A 46 4.62 -1.34 2.97
N PHE A 47 4.93 -2.12 1.94
CA PHE A 47 6.29 -2.33 1.46
C PHE A 47 6.31 -2.12 -0.06
N SER A 48 7.39 -1.57 -0.59
CA SER A 48 7.65 -1.60 -2.02
C SER A 48 7.97 -3.02 -2.48
N ARG A 49 7.96 -3.25 -3.80
CA ARG A 49 8.23 -4.56 -4.41
C ARG A 49 9.62 -5.14 -4.06
N ASN A 50 10.58 -4.30 -3.71
CA ASN A 50 11.93 -4.70 -3.27
C ASN A 50 12.00 -5.04 -1.76
N GLY A 51 10.88 -4.98 -1.03
CA GLY A 51 10.81 -5.30 0.39
C GLY A 51 11.14 -4.13 1.33
N THR A 52 11.36 -2.91 0.83
CA THR A 52 11.54 -1.73 1.68
C THR A 52 10.21 -1.28 2.28
N LYS A 53 10.18 -1.08 3.61
CA LYS A 53 9.00 -0.54 4.29
C LYS A 53 8.76 0.91 3.84
N LEU A 54 7.53 1.20 3.43
CA LEU A 54 7.14 2.54 3.00
C LEU A 54 6.85 3.43 4.20
N ASP A 55 7.42 4.63 4.21
CA ASP A 55 7.14 5.66 5.20
C ASP A 55 5.80 6.32 4.88
N ARG A 56 4.85 6.23 5.81
CA ARG A 56 3.49 6.76 5.62
C ARG A 56 3.48 8.28 5.45
N SER A 57 4.46 8.99 5.99
CA SER A 57 4.52 10.46 5.95
C SER A 57 4.94 11.03 4.60
N LYS A 58 5.61 10.21 3.76
CA LYS A 58 6.15 10.57 2.46
C LYS A 58 5.12 10.45 1.34
N THR A 59 5.34 11.18 0.26
CA THR A 59 4.56 11.05 -0.98
C THR A 59 4.90 9.75 -1.72
N LEU A 60 4.03 9.34 -2.63
CA LEU A 60 4.29 8.21 -3.51
C LEU A 60 5.54 8.44 -4.39
N GLU A 61 5.70 9.66 -4.91
CA GLU A 61 6.88 10.06 -5.68
C GLU A 61 8.18 9.99 -4.85
N GLU A 62 8.18 10.51 -3.62
CA GLU A 62 9.34 10.43 -2.70
C GLU A 62 9.72 8.98 -2.35
N CYS A 63 8.76 8.06 -2.42
CA CYS A 63 8.97 6.64 -2.23
C CYS A 63 9.32 5.90 -3.53
N GLY A 64 9.44 6.60 -4.67
CA GLY A 64 9.71 6.00 -5.98
C GLY A 64 8.58 5.10 -6.49
N ILE A 65 7.34 5.35 -6.07
CA ILE A 65 6.16 4.61 -6.51
C ILE A 65 5.63 5.24 -7.80
N GLU A 66 5.74 4.50 -8.89
CA GLU A 66 5.33 4.94 -10.22
C GLU A 66 3.96 4.38 -10.64
N HIS A 67 3.45 4.83 -11.78
CA HIS A 67 2.26 4.25 -12.39
C HIS A 67 2.45 2.75 -12.65
N GLY A 68 1.48 1.95 -12.23
CA GLY A 68 1.51 0.49 -12.35
C GLY A 68 2.35 -0.22 -11.28
N ALA A 69 2.92 0.51 -10.33
CA ALA A 69 3.69 -0.08 -9.25
C ALA A 69 2.84 -0.99 -8.36
N VAL A 70 3.48 -2.02 -7.81
CA VAL A 70 2.90 -2.93 -6.84
C VAL A 70 3.44 -2.61 -5.45
N VAL A 71 2.53 -2.25 -4.55
CA VAL A 71 2.78 -2.09 -3.11
C VAL A 71 2.29 -3.35 -2.40
N LEU A 72 3.11 -3.88 -1.51
CA LEU A 72 2.83 -5.09 -0.76
C LEU A 72 2.27 -4.73 0.61
N LEU A 73 1.16 -5.35 0.99
CA LEU A 73 0.60 -5.31 2.34
C LEU A 73 1.03 -6.59 3.08
N LEU A 74 2.02 -6.48 3.96
CA LEU A 74 2.65 -7.63 4.62
C LEU A 74 2.72 -7.43 6.15
N PRO A 75 2.84 -8.52 6.93
CA PRO A 75 3.13 -8.43 8.36
C PRO A 75 4.43 -7.66 8.65
N GLU A 76 4.44 -6.88 9.72
CA GLU A 76 5.67 -6.37 10.30
C GLU A 76 6.43 -7.54 10.93
N ALA A 77 7.71 -7.71 10.58
CA ALA A 77 8.58 -8.64 11.29
C ALA A 77 8.61 -8.21 12.77
N ARG A 78 8.37 -9.17 13.67
CA ARG A 78 8.41 -8.97 15.13
C ARG A 78 9.82 -8.67 15.61
#